data_AF-A0A0F2CF98-F1
#
_entry.id   AF-A0A0F2CF98-F1
#
_cell.length_a   1.000
_cell.length_b   1.000
_cell.length_c   1.000
_cell.angle_alpha   90.00
_cell.angle_beta   90.00
_cell.angle_gamma   90.00
#
_symmetry.space_group_name_H-M   'P 1'
#
loop_
_entity.id
_entity.type
_entity.pdbx_description
1 polymer ?
#
loop_
_entity_poly.entity_id
_entity_poly.type
_entity_poly.pdbx_seq_one_letter_code
_entity_poly.pdbx_strand_id
1 'polypeptide(L)'
;MAARVAAGHTGETVFATEDWLVARGVEHWMGERSLPLWLPPEMTGFMTRSNARFRATGGRLRPLADTLAEVLADERSRGVDRARRAGLTRVEERALLAELGR
;
A
#
# COMPACT_ATOMS: atom_id res chain seq x y z
N MET A 1 -1.14 4.29 -10.17
CA MET A 1 -0.29 4.55 -11.36
C MET A 1 1.17 4.86 -11.01
N ALA A 2 1.48 5.90 -10.22
CA ALA A 2 2.88 6.28 -9.92
C ALA A 2 3.73 5.17 -9.26
N ALA A 3 3.17 4.43 -8.29
CA ALA A 3 3.87 3.31 -7.66
C ALA A 3 4.21 2.17 -8.63
N ARG A 4 3.28 1.81 -9.55
CA ARG A 4 3.52 0.79 -10.58
C ARG A 4 4.67 1.20 -11.51
N VAL A 5 4.68 2.46 -11.94
CA VAL A 5 5.76 3.03 -12.77
C VAL A 5 7.09 2.98 -12.03
N ALA A 6 7.15 3.50 -10.80
CA ALA A 6 8.38 3.51 -10.00
C ALA A 6 8.94 2.10 -9.73
N ALA A 7 8.06 1.12 -9.47
CA ALA A 7 8.44 -0.27 -9.24
C ALA A 7 8.78 -1.05 -10.53
N GLY A 8 8.49 -0.50 -11.71
CA GLY A 8 8.60 -1.23 -12.99
C GLY A 8 7.59 -2.37 -13.12
N HIS A 9 6.45 -2.29 -12.44
CA HIS A 9 5.43 -3.33 -12.47
C HIS A 9 4.61 -3.26 -13.76
N THR A 10 4.72 -4.31 -14.57
CA THR A 10 4.04 -4.45 -15.89
C THR A 10 2.90 -5.47 -15.88
N GLY A 11 2.64 -6.14 -14.76
CA GLY A 11 1.58 -7.11 -14.62
C GLY A 11 0.17 -6.50 -14.64
N GLU A 12 -0.82 -7.37 -14.80
CA GLU A 12 -2.24 -7.03 -14.70
C GLU A 12 -2.60 -6.60 -13.27
N THR A 13 -3.58 -5.71 -13.16
CA THR A 13 -4.18 -5.35 -11.87
C THR A 13 -5.43 -6.19 -11.67
N VAL A 14 -5.42 -7.01 -10.62
CA VAL A 14 -6.56 -7.82 -10.22
C VAL A 14 -7.34 -7.08 -9.14
N PHE A 15 -8.66 -7.04 -9.27
CA PHE A 15 -9.56 -6.41 -8.31
C PHE A 15 -10.22 -7.48 -7.43
N ALA A 16 -10.33 -7.19 -6.14
CA ALA A 16 -11.09 -7.98 -5.17
C ALA A 16 -12.04 -7.05 -4.42
N THR A 17 -13.19 -7.58 -4.00
CA THR A 17 -14.10 -6.84 -3.13
C THR A 17 -13.58 -6.86 -1.69
N GLU A 18 -13.98 -5.86 -0.89
CA GLU A 18 -13.67 -5.79 0.54
C GLU A 18 -14.14 -7.06 1.27
N ASP A 19 -15.41 -7.46 1.07
CA ASP A 19 -15.95 -8.68 1.69
C ASP A 19 -15.13 -9.94 1.34
N TRP A 20 -14.62 -10.03 0.11
CA TRP A 20 -13.81 -11.18 -0.33
C TRP A 20 -12.46 -11.23 0.38
N LEU A 21 -11.83 -10.07 0.59
CA LEU A 21 -10.55 -9.92 1.28
C LEU A 21 -10.70 -10.22 2.77
N VAL A 22 -11.72 -9.64 3.41
CA VAL A 22 -12.03 -9.86 4.84
C VAL A 22 -12.35 -11.34 5.09
N ALA A 23 -13.13 -11.98 4.23
CA ALA A 23 -13.44 -13.41 4.34
C ALA A 23 -12.20 -14.33 4.26
N ARG A 24 -11.06 -13.82 3.77
CA ARG A 24 -9.77 -14.52 3.69
C ARG A 24 -8.76 -14.06 4.74
N GLY A 25 -9.23 -13.33 5.75
CA GLY A 25 -8.40 -12.81 6.83
C GLY A 25 -7.31 -11.87 6.32
N VAL A 26 -7.64 -11.04 5.31
CA VAL A 26 -6.81 -9.90 4.94
C VAL A 26 -7.27 -8.72 5.79
N GLU A 27 -6.32 -8.12 6.50
CA GLU A 27 -6.58 -7.05 7.47
C GLU A 27 -6.46 -5.64 6.84
N HIS A 28 -7.09 -4.65 7.44
CA HIS A 28 -6.97 -3.25 7.03
C HIS A 28 -5.64 -2.64 7.49
N TRP A 29 -4.91 -1.99 6.57
CA TRP A 29 -3.75 -1.06 6.70
C TRP A 29 -2.55 -1.39 7.60
N MET A 30 -2.71 -2.16 8.67
CA MET A 30 -1.70 -2.44 9.68
C MET A 30 -1.83 -3.86 10.22
N GLY A 31 -0.73 -4.38 10.78
CA GLY A 31 -0.68 -5.74 11.31
C GLY A 31 -0.42 -6.79 10.24
N GLU A 32 -0.29 -8.03 10.68
CA GLU A 32 -0.03 -9.17 9.80
C GLU A 32 -1.14 -9.32 8.77
N ARG A 33 -0.78 -9.78 7.55
CA ARG A 33 -1.73 -10.01 6.45
C ARG A 33 -2.56 -8.79 6.03
N SER A 34 -2.05 -7.58 6.24
CA SER A 34 -2.76 -6.35 5.88
C SER A 34 -2.46 -5.86 4.46
N LEU A 35 -3.36 -5.02 3.91
CA LEU A 35 -3.07 -4.22 2.71
C LEU A 35 -2.90 -2.74 3.08
N PRO A 36 -1.81 -2.07 2.63
CA PRO A 36 -1.58 -0.67 2.95
C PRO A 36 -2.63 0.22 2.26
N LEU A 37 -2.92 1.38 2.88
CA LEU A 37 -3.84 2.40 2.35
C LEU A 37 -5.29 1.93 2.17
N TRP A 38 -5.70 0.85 2.85
CA TRP A 38 -7.09 0.39 2.94
C TRP A 38 -7.55 0.47 4.40
N LEU A 39 -8.45 1.41 4.70
CA LEU A 39 -8.93 1.70 6.05
C LEU A 39 -10.35 1.14 6.24
N PRO A 40 -10.73 0.76 7.47
CA PRO A 40 -12.11 0.44 7.80
C PRO A 40 -13.03 1.65 7.58
N PRO A 41 -14.28 1.47 7.10
CA PRO A 41 -15.21 2.57 6.81
C PRO A 41 -15.50 3.49 8.00
N GLU A 42 -15.47 2.97 9.21
CA GLU A 42 -15.71 3.68 10.47
C GLU A 42 -14.57 4.62 10.87
N MET A 43 -13.37 4.47 10.30
CA MET A 43 -12.18 5.29 10.60
C MET A 43 -12.18 6.65 9.86
N THR A 44 -13.31 7.36 9.90
CA THR A 44 -13.51 8.65 9.21
C THR A 44 -12.52 9.75 9.64
N GLY A 45 -12.00 9.66 10.87
CA GLY A 45 -11.03 10.60 11.42
C GLY A 45 -9.73 10.72 10.63
N PHE A 46 -9.32 9.69 9.88
CA PHE A 46 -8.07 9.69 9.12
C PHE A 46 -8.05 10.70 7.97
N MET A 47 -9.21 11.08 7.43
CA MET A 47 -9.33 12.01 6.31
C MET A 47 -9.64 13.46 6.73
N THR A 48 -9.51 13.77 8.02
CA THR A 48 -9.86 15.10 8.58
C THR A 48 -8.71 16.09 8.61
N ARG A 49 -7.48 15.65 8.28
CA ARG A 49 -6.28 16.49 8.41
C ARG A 49 -6.04 17.30 7.14
N SER A 50 -5.81 18.59 7.31
CA SER A 50 -5.44 19.51 6.22
C SER A 50 -4.03 20.06 6.42
N ASN A 51 -3.27 20.10 5.33
CA ASN A 51 -1.95 20.75 5.29
C ASN A 51 -2.00 22.20 4.77
N ALA A 52 -3.20 22.80 4.68
CA ALA A 52 -3.37 24.14 4.12
C ALA A 52 -2.49 25.21 4.80
N ARG A 53 -2.37 25.17 6.13
CA ARG A 53 -1.51 26.11 6.88
C ARG A 53 -0.03 25.96 6.52
N PHE A 54 0.47 24.73 6.36
CA PHE A 54 1.86 24.50 5.93
C PHE A 54 2.12 25.10 4.55
N ARG A 55 1.16 24.95 3.63
CA ARG A 55 1.26 25.54 2.28
C ARG A 55 1.17 27.06 2.31
N ALA A 56 0.30 27.62 3.14
CA ALA A 56 0.14 29.07 3.28
C ALA A 56 1.41 29.77 3.79
N THR A 57 2.24 29.07 4.56
CA THR A 57 3.55 29.58 5.01
C THR A 57 4.68 29.32 4.00
N GLY A 58 4.37 28.99 2.75
CA GLY A 58 5.36 28.69 1.71
C GLY A 58 5.91 27.25 1.74
N GLY A 59 5.35 26.37 2.56
CA GLY A 59 5.75 24.97 2.64
C GLY A 59 5.50 24.22 1.34
N ARG A 60 6.49 23.43 0.92
CA ARG A 60 6.44 22.61 -0.30
C ARG A 60 6.41 21.14 0.07
N LEU A 61 5.51 20.40 -0.57
CA LEU A 61 5.51 18.95 -0.50
C LEU A 61 6.51 18.39 -1.50
N ARG A 62 7.17 17.31 -1.10
CA ARG A 62 8.01 16.54 -2.00
C ARG A 62 7.15 15.87 -3.08
N PRO A 63 7.59 15.83 -4.35
CA PRO A 63 6.90 15.06 -5.38
C PRO A 63 6.74 13.59 -4.97
N LEU A 64 5.56 13.02 -5.24
CA LEU A 64 5.27 11.63 -4.89
C LEU A 64 6.19 10.66 -5.63
N ALA A 65 6.54 10.95 -6.88
CA ALA A 65 7.45 10.12 -7.68
C ALA A 65 8.84 9.99 -7.02
N ASP A 66 9.42 11.11 -6.59
CA ASP A 66 10.71 11.14 -5.91
C ASP A 66 10.64 10.38 -4.57
N THR A 67 9.54 10.55 -3.84
CA THR A 67 9.28 9.83 -2.58
C THR A 67 9.23 8.32 -2.82
N LEU A 68 8.50 7.87 -3.83
CA LEU A 68 8.40 6.45 -4.19
C LEU A 68 9.74 5.88 -4.64
N ALA A 69 10.52 6.63 -5.43
CA ALA A 69 11.83 6.20 -5.92
C ALA A 69 12.83 5.99 -4.77
N GLU A 70 12.89 6.93 -3.83
CA GLU A 70 13.77 6.78 -2.66
C GLU A 70 13.32 5.68 -1.71
N VAL A 71 12.01 5.56 -1.43
CA VAL A 71 11.48 4.47 -0.61
C VAL A 71 11.79 3.12 -1.25
N LEU A 72 11.64 2.98 -2.57
CA LEU A 72 11.97 1.75 -3.29
C LEU A 72 13.47 1.43 -3.24
N ALA A 73 14.34 2.45 -3.32
CA ALA A 73 15.78 2.27 -3.21
C ALA A 73 16.19 1.78 -1.80
N ASP A 74 15.65 2.41 -0.75
CA ASP A 74 15.84 1.98 0.64
C ASP A 74 15.29 0.56 0.89
N GLU A 75 14.11 0.27 0.36
CA GLU A 75 13.49 -1.05 0.50
C GLU A 75 14.33 -2.16 -0.16
N ARG A 76 14.93 -1.88 -1.32
CA ARG A 76 15.85 -2.80 -2.01
C ARG A 76 17.15 -2.98 -1.23
N SER A 77 17.72 -1.91 -0.66
CA SER A 77 18.98 -2.01 0.10
C SER A 77 18.84 -2.83 1.37
N ARG A 78 17.65 -2.80 2.01
CA ARG A 78 17.32 -3.62 3.18
C ARG A 78 16.97 -5.08 2.86
N GLY A 79 16.73 -5.39 1.59
CA GLY A 79 16.25 -6.69 1.13
C GLY A 79 14.71 -6.80 1.20
N VAL A 80 14.09 -7.04 0.04
CA VAL A 80 12.62 -7.03 -0.11
C VAL A 80 11.92 -8.23 0.52
N ASP A 81 12.65 -9.34 0.72
CA ASP A 81 12.13 -10.60 1.27
C ASP A 81 12.28 -10.72 2.80
N ARG A 82 12.81 -9.69 3.46
CA ARG A 82 12.91 -9.67 4.93
C ARG A 82 11.52 -9.78 5.57
N ALA A 83 11.45 -10.41 6.75
CA ALA A 83 10.23 -10.44 7.53
C ALA A 83 9.74 -9.02 7.86
N ARG A 84 8.44 -8.78 7.73
CA ARG A 84 7.79 -7.49 8.04
C ARG A 84 6.72 -7.71 9.10
N ARG A 85 6.51 -6.69 9.93
CA ARG A 85 5.46 -6.67 10.96
C ARG A 85 4.08 -6.30 10.41
N ALA A 86 4.00 -6.04 9.11
CA ALA A 86 2.77 -5.71 8.41
C ALA A 86 2.87 -6.08 6.94
N GLY A 87 1.70 -6.24 6.30
CA GLY A 87 1.59 -6.62 4.91
C GLY A 87 1.34 -8.11 4.68
N LEU A 88 0.91 -8.44 3.47
CA LEU A 88 0.95 -9.80 2.94
C LEU A 88 2.39 -10.19 2.59
N THR A 89 2.75 -11.43 2.90
CA THR A 89 3.93 -12.06 2.31
C THR A 89 3.67 -12.39 0.84
N ARG A 90 4.75 -12.63 0.07
CA ARG A 90 4.63 -13.00 -1.34
C ARG A 90 3.86 -14.31 -1.54
N VAL A 91 3.96 -15.24 -0.61
CA VAL A 91 3.23 -16.52 -0.66
C VAL A 91 1.73 -16.30 -0.50
N GLU A 92 1.35 -15.49 0.49
CA GLU A 92 -0.06 -15.17 0.76
C GLU A 92 -0.69 -14.37 -0.38
N GLU A 93 0.01 -13.34 -0.90
CA GLU A 93 -0.44 -12.57 -2.05
C GLU A 93 -0.70 -13.49 -3.26
N ARG A 94 0.22 -14.41 -3.57
CA ARG A 94 0.06 -15.33 -4.71
C ARG A 94 -1.09 -16.31 -4.52
N ALA A 95 -1.34 -16.77 -3.30
CA ALA A 95 -2.48 -17.63 -3.01
C ALA A 95 -3.81 -16.91 -3.30
N LEU A 96 -3.94 -15.66 -2.85
CA LEU A 96 -5.12 -14.82 -3.10
C LEU A 96 -5.31 -14.57 -4.60
N LEU A 97 -4.24 -14.20 -5.32
CA LEU A 97 -4.30 -13.98 -6.77
C LEU A 97 -4.69 -15.22 -7.55
N ALA A 98 -4.24 -16.41 -7.14
CA ALA A 98 -4.59 -17.68 -7.79
C ALA A 98 -6.06 -18.07 -7.58
N GLU A 99 -6.71 -17.58 -6.52
CA GLU A 99 -8.15 -17.73 -6.31
C GLU A 99 -8.97 -16.73 -7.13
N LEU A 100 -8.49 -15.50 -7.29
CA LEU A 100 -9.16 -14.45 -8.08
C LEU A 100 -9.06 -14.66 -9.59
N GLY A 101 -7.99 -15.30 -10.05
CA GLY A 101 -7.79 -15.65 -11.47
C GLY A 101 -8.57 -16.89 -11.94
N ARG A 102 -9.46 -17.42 -11.10
CA ARG A 102 -10.40 -18.50 -11.45
C ARG A 102 -11.79 -17.95 -11.71
#